data_AF-A0A945A8D5-F1
#
_entry.id   AF-A0A945A8D5-F1
#
_cell.length_a   1.000
_cell.length_b   1.000
_cell.length_c   1.000
_cell.angle_alpha   90.00
_cell.angle_beta   90.00
_cell.angle_gamma   90.00
#
_symmetry.space_group_name_H-M   'P 1'
#
loop_
_entity.id
_entity.type
_entity.pdbx_description
1 polymer ?
#
loop_
_entity_poly.entity_id
_entity_poly.type
_entity_poly.pdbx_seq_one_letter_code
_entity_poly.pdbx_strand_id
1 'polypeptide(L)'
;KKGNWEGAQIIPREHVDLAVAYAGTPLAERTEGNPQPGSGLGWWTNFDEVWPNVPRDAYGGAGASNQHLLVIPSLDLIVVRNGGKLGHENWGEGFWGGAEKYIFDPLIDAITA
;
A
#
# COMPACT_ATOMS: atom_id res chain seq x y z
N LYS A 1 -13.34 6.15 -9.87
CA LYS A 1 -13.36 4.94 -8.99
C LYS A 1 -13.47 3.69 -9.85
N LYS A 2 -12.72 2.61 -9.56
CA LYS A 2 -12.75 1.34 -10.33
C LYS A 2 -12.68 1.55 -11.86
N GLY A 3 -11.72 2.37 -12.31
CA GLY A 3 -11.48 2.63 -13.74
C GLY A 3 -12.42 3.64 -14.42
N ASN A 4 -13.42 4.15 -13.70
CA ASN A 4 -14.26 5.26 -14.17
C ASN A 4 -13.64 6.62 -13.82
N TRP A 5 -13.55 7.50 -14.81
CA TRP A 5 -13.13 8.90 -14.72
C TRP A 5 -14.23 9.79 -15.29
N GLU A 6 -14.78 10.70 -14.47
CA GLU A 6 -15.80 11.68 -14.88
C GLU A 6 -17.00 11.08 -15.65
N GLY A 7 -17.45 9.89 -15.24
CA GLY A 7 -18.56 9.18 -15.89
C GLY A 7 -18.13 8.31 -17.07
N ALA A 8 -16.94 8.49 -17.62
CA ALA A 8 -16.38 7.64 -18.66
C ALA A 8 -15.61 6.44 -18.08
N GLN A 9 -15.90 5.23 -18.56
CA GLN A 9 -15.18 4.02 -18.17
C GLN A 9 -13.91 3.88 -19.01
N ILE A 10 -12.76 4.31 -18.48
CA ILE A 10 -11.47 4.26 -19.19
C ILE A 10 -10.81 2.89 -19.07
N ILE A 11 -10.92 2.27 -17.90
CA ILE A 11 -10.37 0.92 -17.62
C ILE A 11 -11.54 0.03 -17.18
N PRO A 12 -11.75 -1.16 -17.76
CA PRO A 12 -12.80 -2.08 -17.30
C PRO A 12 -12.68 -2.38 -15.81
N ARG A 13 -13.82 -2.44 -15.11
CA ARG A 13 -13.85 -2.63 -13.64
C ARG A 13 -13.11 -3.89 -13.23
N GLU A 14 -13.36 -4.97 -13.96
CA GLU A 14 -12.78 -6.29 -13.78
C GLU A 14 -11.25 -6.26 -13.91
N HIS A 15 -10.70 -5.40 -14.76
CA HIS A 15 -9.24 -5.26 -14.90
C HIS A 15 -8.65 -4.53 -13.70
N VAL A 16 -9.34 -3.51 -13.17
CA VAL A 16 -8.90 -2.83 -11.94
C VAL A 16 -8.96 -3.79 -10.76
N ASP A 17 -10.09 -4.49 -10.59
CA ASP A 17 -10.28 -5.45 -9.50
C ASP A 17 -9.24 -6.58 -9.57
N LEU A 18 -8.93 -7.09 -10.77
CA LEU A 18 -7.86 -8.08 -10.97
C LEU A 18 -6.47 -7.52 -10.64
N ALA A 19 -6.17 -6.27 -11.04
CA ALA A 19 -4.83 -5.70 -10.87
C ALA A 19 -4.44 -5.50 -9.41
N VAL A 20 -5.41 -5.16 -8.55
CA VAL A 20 -5.19 -4.84 -7.13
C VAL A 20 -5.54 -5.98 -6.18
N ALA A 21 -6.09 -7.09 -6.70
CA ALA A 21 -6.26 -8.31 -5.92
C ALA A 21 -4.93 -9.03 -5.73
N TYR A 22 -4.79 -9.74 -4.61
CA TYR A 22 -3.64 -10.62 -4.40
C TYR A 22 -3.59 -11.71 -5.49
N ALA A 23 -2.45 -11.78 -6.19
CA ALA A 23 -2.28 -12.64 -7.35
C ALA A 23 -1.93 -14.11 -7.00
N GLY A 24 -1.91 -14.48 -5.71
CA GLY A 24 -1.51 -15.82 -5.28
C GLY A 24 -0.02 -16.11 -5.46
N THR A 25 0.81 -15.07 -5.57
CA THR A 25 2.26 -15.19 -5.68
C THR A 25 2.89 -15.53 -4.32
N PRO A 26 4.05 -16.21 -4.26
CA PRO A 26 4.71 -16.49 -2.99
C PRO A 26 4.91 -15.21 -2.16
N LEU A 27 4.57 -15.27 -0.87
CA LEU A 27 4.83 -14.16 0.04
C LEU A 27 6.32 -14.07 0.34
N ALA A 28 6.84 -12.85 0.39
CA ALA A 28 8.20 -12.61 0.85
C ALA A 28 8.34 -12.94 2.34
N GLU A 29 9.52 -13.33 2.76
CA GLU A 29 9.82 -13.57 4.18
C GLU A 29 9.62 -12.27 4.98
N ARG A 30 8.80 -12.33 6.02
CA ARG A 30 8.54 -11.20 6.91
C ARG A 30 9.45 -11.33 8.12
N THR A 31 10.50 -10.53 8.13
CA THR A 31 11.36 -10.35 9.31
C THR A 31 10.76 -9.30 10.24
N GLU A 32 11.19 -9.30 11.50
CA GLU A 32 10.86 -8.23 12.44
C GLU A 32 11.18 -6.85 11.83
N GLY A 33 10.25 -5.90 11.98
CA GLY A 33 10.39 -4.54 11.42
C GLY A 33 10.26 -4.42 9.90
N ASN A 34 9.83 -5.47 9.18
CA ASN A 34 9.64 -5.42 7.74
C ASN A 34 8.32 -6.12 7.29
N PRO A 35 7.16 -5.45 7.45
CA PRO A 35 5.84 -5.94 7.07
C PRO A 35 5.65 -5.95 5.54
N GLN A 36 6.23 -6.96 4.87
CA GLN A 36 6.15 -7.06 3.40
C GLN A 36 4.73 -7.42 2.92
N PRO A 37 4.11 -6.61 2.03
CA PRO A 37 2.77 -6.87 1.50
C PRO A 37 2.76 -7.97 0.44
N GLY A 38 1.56 -8.48 0.16
CA GLY A 38 1.33 -9.35 -1.00
C GLY A 38 1.40 -8.57 -2.30
N SER A 39 1.52 -9.28 -3.41
CA SER A 39 1.58 -8.68 -4.75
C SER A 39 0.33 -9.01 -5.56
N GLY A 40 -0.22 -7.99 -6.23
CA GLY A 40 -1.17 -8.09 -7.33
C GLY A 40 -0.46 -8.03 -8.69
N LEU A 41 -1.11 -7.45 -9.70
CA LEU A 41 -0.52 -7.28 -11.03
C LEU A 41 0.13 -5.90 -11.16
N GLY A 42 1.37 -5.78 -10.66
CA GLY A 42 2.12 -4.51 -10.63
C GLY A 42 1.75 -3.59 -9.47
N TRP A 43 1.01 -4.11 -8.49
CA TRP A 43 0.59 -3.40 -7.27
C TRP A 43 0.94 -4.23 -6.03
N TRP A 44 1.24 -3.55 -4.93
CA TRP A 44 1.31 -4.15 -3.60
C TRP A 44 -0.07 -4.12 -2.95
N THR A 45 -0.40 -5.12 -2.12
CA THR A 45 -1.75 -5.31 -1.58
C THR A 45 -1.68 -5.63 -0.09
N ASN A 46 -2.55 -5.01 0.70
CA ASN A 46 -2.71 -5.31 2.13
C ASN A 46 -3.73 -6.45 2.37
N PHE A 47 -3.76 -7.44 1.46
CA PHE A 47 -4.84 -8.43 1.36
C PHE A 47 -4.98 -9.34 2.61
N ASP A 48 -3.91 -9.46 3.39
CA ASP A 48 -3.82 -10.24 4.62
C ASP A 48 -3.54 -9.37 5.86
N GLU A 49 -3.78 -8.07 5.74
CA GLU A 49 -3.70 -7.11 6.86
C GLU A 49 -2.29 -7.09 7.49
N VAL A 50 -1.24 -7.21 6.65
CA VAL A 50 0.15 -7.11 7.12
C VAL A 50 0.45 -5.76 7.75
N TRP A 51 -0.23 -4.69 7.29
CA TRP A 51 -0.28 -3.40 7.97
C TRP A 51 -1.60 -3.34 8.73
N PRO A 52 -1.62 -3.66 10.05
CA PRO A 52 -2.85 -3.98 10.76
C PRO A 52 -3.77 -2.78 10.98
N ASN A 53 -3.23 -1.56 11.04
CA ASN A 53 -4.03 -0.35 11.17
C ASN A 53 -4.57 0.13 9.80
N VAL A 54 -3.97 -0.32 8.69
CA VAL A 54 -4.40 0.07 7.34
C VAL A 54 -5.52 -0.87 6.90
N PRO A 55 -6.64 -0.37 6.33
CA PRO A 55 -7.71 -1.24 5.84
C PRO A 55 -7.23 -2.30 4.85
N ARG A 56 -7.85 -3.48 4.92
CA ARG A 56 -7.53 -4.65 4.08
C ARG A 56 -7.64 -4.40 2.57
N ASP A 57 -8.52 -3.47 2.17
CA ASP A 57 -8.71 -3.12 0.76
C ASP A 57 -7.67 -2.14 0.24
N ALA A 58 -6.68 -1.77 1.05
CA ALA A 58 -5.58 -0.93 0.63
C ALA A 58 -4.61 -1.63 -0.33
N TYR A 59 -4.17 -0.88 -1.32
CA TYR A 59 -3.16 -1.30 -2.29
C TYR A 59 -2.27 -0.12 -2.66
N GLY A 60 -1.08 -0.38 -3.17
CA GLY A 60 -0.14 0.69 -3.44
C GLY A 60 0.98 0.39 -4.41
N GLY A 61 1.52 1.47 -4.97
CA GLY A 61 2.77 1.47 -5.70
C GLY A 61 3.91 1.83 -4.75
N ALA A 62 5.05 1.17 -4.90
CA ALA A 62 6.26 1.48 -4.14
C ALA A 62 7.47 1.53 -5.05
N GLY A 63 8.35 2.50 -4.79
CA GLY A 63 9.57 2.74 -5.58
C GLY A 63 10.77 3.07 -4.72
N ALA A 64 11.94 3.12 -5.37
CA ALA A 64 13.22 3.41 -4.72
C ALA A 64 13.17 4.67 -3.84
N SER A 65 13.93 4.68 -2.75
CA SER A 65 13.92 5.76 -1.74
C SER A 65 12.53 5.98 -1.11
N ASN A 66 11.76 4.90 -0.95
CA ASN A 66 10.43 4.90 -0.34
C ASN A 66 9.41 5.81 -1.07
N GLN A 67 9.45 5.92 -2.40
CA GLN A 67 8.31 6.53 -3.09
C GLN A 67 7.07 5.66 -2.84
N HIS A 68 5.94 6.26 -2.43
CA HIS A 68 4.71 5.51 -2.18
C HIS A 68 3.50 6.19 -2.82
N LEU A 69 2.66 5.37 -3.44
CA LEU A 69 1.27 5.66 -3.73
C LEU A 69 0.46 4.65 -2.93
N LEU A 70 -0.30 5.08 -1.93
CA LEU A 70 -1.22 4.21 -1.19
C LEU A 70 -2.65 4.63 -1.52
N VAL A 71 -3.49 3.67 -1.87
CA VAL A 71 -4.90 3.89 -2.16
C VAL A 71 -5.71 3.06 -1.17
N ILE A 72 -6.68 3.69 -0.51
CA ILE A 72 -7.55 3.05 0.49
C ILE A 72 -9.00 3.29 0.07
N PRO A 73 -9.60 2.39 -0.74
CA PRO A 73 -10.93 2.62 -1.32
C PRO A 73 -12.05 2.78 -0.30
N SER A 74 -11.97 2.09 0.83
CA SER A 74 -12.92 2.16 1.95
C SER A 74 -12.93 3.51 2.64
N LEU A 75 -11.82 4.26 2.59
CA LEU A 75 -11.68 5.60 3.15
C LEU A 75 -11.77 6.72 2.10
N ASP A 76 -12.01 6.37 0.83
CA ASP A 76 -11.94 7.30 -0.32
C ASP A 76 -10.64 8.12 -0.34
N LEU A 77 -9.52 7.47 0.03
CA LEU A 77 -8.24 8.12 0.27
C LEU A 77 -7.18 7.68 -0.74
N ILE A 78 -6.42 8.65 -1.22
CA ILE A 78 -5.18 8.45 -1.98
C ILE A 78 -4.07 9.23 -1.30
N VAL A 79 -2.96 8.55 -1.00
CA VAL A 79 -1.77 9.12 -0.40
C VAL A 79 -0.65 9.06 -1.41
N VAL A 80 -0.01 10.20 -1.67
CA VAL A 80 1.16 10.29 -2.52
C VAL A 80 2.32 10.80 -1.69
N ARG A 81 3.39 10.01 -1.61
CA ARG A 81 4.64 10.37 -0.94
C ARG A 81 5.77 10.38 -1.95
N ASN A 82 6.28 11.58 -2.20
CA ASN A 82 7.55 11.80 -2.87
C ASN A 82 8.60 12.21 -1.83
N GLY A 83 9.70 11.47 -1.68
CA GLY A 83 10.68 11.78 -0.63
C GLY A 83 11.95 10.93 -0.64
N GLY A 84 12.79 11.11 0.38
CA GLY A 84 13.98 10.28 0.62
C GLY A 84 13.65 8.96 1.30
N LYS A 85 14.68 8.13 1.53
CA LYS A 85 14.55 6.86 2.29
C LYS A 85 13.89 7.13 3.66
N LEU A 86 12.94 6.28 4.04
CA LEU A 86 12.36 6.24 5.39
C LEU A 86 13.13 5.23 6.23
N GLY A 87 13.39 5.60 7.48
CA GLY A 87 14.25 4.82 8.36
C GLY A 87 15.73 4.88 7.97
N HIS A 88 16.57 4.37 8.85
CA HIS A 88 17.99 4.14 8.59
C HIS A 88 18.28 2.64 8.70
N GLU A 89 19.30 2.17 7.97
CA GLU A 89 19.69 0.75 7.97
C GLU A 89 19.97 0.20 9.39
N ASN A 90 20.33 1.10 10.30
CA ASN A 90 20.74 0.78 11.66
C ASN A 90 19.56 0.77 12.65
N TRP A 91 18.36 1.19 12.22
CA TRP A 91 17.19 1.34 13.09
C TRP A 91 16.29 0.10 13.09
N GLY A 92 16.62 -0.90 12.26
CA GLY A 92 15.88 -2.16 12.16
C GLY A 92 14.60 -2.07 11.33
N GLU A 93 14.19 -0.88 10.90
CA GLU A 93 13.05 -0.75 10.00
C GLU A 93 13.48 -1.06 8.56
N GLY A 94 12.86 -2.07 7.96
CA GLY A 94 12.97 -2.35 6.53
C GLY A 94 12.26 -1.30 5.68
N PHE A 95 12.25 -1.51 4.36
CA PHE A 95 11.56 -0.60 3.43
C PHE A 95 10.10 -0.35 3.84
N TRP A 96 9.36 -1.43 4.14
CA TRP A 96 7.95 -1.35 4.49
C TRP A 96 7.73 -0.93 5.94
N GLY A 97 8.64 -1.29 6.85
CA GLY A 97 8.54 -0.88 8.26
C GLY A 97 8.67 0.63 8.42
N GLY A 98 9.57 1.25 7.65
CA GLY A 98 9.66 2.71 7.62
C GLY A 98 8.39 3.37 7.05
N ALA A 99 7.79 2.77 6.02
CA ALA A 99 6.55 3.28 5.45
C ALA A 99 5.37 3.17 6.42
N GLU A 100 5.20 2.01 7.05
CA GLU A 100 4.17 1.76 8.06
C GLU A 100 4.31 2.73 9.24
N LYS A 101 5.46 2.70 9.92
CA LYS A 101 5.71 3.45 11.16
C LYS A 101 5.63 4.95 11.00
N TYR A 102 6.17 5.51 9.91
CA TYR A 102 6.32 6.95 9.77
C TYR A 102 5.28 7.60 8.87
N ILE A 103 4.52 6.83 8.10
CA ILE A 103 3.52 7.37 7.17
C ILE A 103 2.17 6.72 7.37
N PHE A 104 2.07 5.38 7.29
CA PHE A 104 0.75 4.73 7.25
C PHE A 104 0.03 4.80 8.60
N ASP A 105 0.68 4.37 9.68
CA ASP A 105 0.07 4.38 11.02
C ASP A 105 -0.30 5.80 11.47
N PRO A 106 0.61 6.80 11.44
CA PRO A 106 0.25 8.16 11.86
C PRO A 106 -0.84 8.79 11.00
N LEU A 107 -0.92 8.42 9.71
CA LEU A 107 -1.98 8.89 8.83
C LEU A 107 -3.33 8.30 9.23
N ILE A 108 -3.41 6.99 9.44
CA ILE A 108 -4.66 6.34 9.85
C ILE A 108 -5.11 6.93 11.19
N ASP A 109 -4.21 7.01 12.17
CA ASP A 109 -4.49 7.62 13.47
C ASP A 109 -5.07 9.03 13.33
N ALA A 110 -4.49 9.87 12.46
CA ALA A 110 -4.93 11.25 12.27
C ALA A 110 -6.31 11.41 11.64
N ILE A 111 -6.80 10.42 10.88
CA ILE A 111 -8.09 10.49 10.17
C ILE A 111 -9.19 9.64 10.83
N THR A 112 -8.83 8.77 11.78
CA THR A 112 -9.78 7.96 12.54
C THR A 112 -9.96 8.39 14.00
N ALA A 113 -9.20 9.38 14.46
CA ALA A 113 -9.33 10.00 15.79
C ALA A 113 -10.58 10.86 15.96
#